data_AF-A0A961RQU9-F1
#
_entry.id   AF-A0A961RQU9-F1
#
_cell.length_a   1.000
_cell.length_b   1.000
_cell.length_c   1.000
_cell.angle_alpha   90.00
_cell.angle_beta   90.00
_cell.angle_gamma   90.00
#
_symmetry.space_group_name_H-M   'P 1'
#
loop_
_entity.id
_entity.type
_entity.pdbx_description
1 polymer ?
#
loop_
_entity_poly.entity_id
_entity_poly.type
_entity_poly.pdbx_seq_one_letter_code
_entity_poly.pdbx_strand_id
1 'polypeptide(L)'
;MTPFEIRPGDSPVILAMPHTGTYVPRDIFARLTPLGQTLSDTDWHIERLYEGLLPGATIVRALFHRYVIDANRDPSGASLYPGQNTTGLVPLTDFDGKPLWTGEPDAAEIEDRRKAWHEPYHAALAAEIERVRSRHGIAVLYDCHSIRSEIPFLFEGTLPDLNIGTDGGRTCARRFEDAVTAICARQEGLTHILNGRFKGGWTTRHYGRPEENVHAIQMELAQKTHLASEALPFAYDE
;
A
#
# COMPACT_ATOMS: atom_id res chain seq x y z
N MET A 1 -14.89 -15.93 -1.26
CA MET A 1 -14.64 -14.73 -0.44
C MET A 1 -14.43 -13.57 -1.40
N THR A 2 -14.95 -12.39 -1.10
CA THR A 2 -14.67 -11.19 -1.92
C THR A 2 -13.25 -10.70 -1.59
N PRO A 3 -12.37 -10.50 -2.58
CA PRO A 3 -10.97 -10.14 -2.32
C PRO A 3 -10.80 -8.69 -1.84
N PHE A 4 -11.82 -7.85 -1.98
CA PHE A 4 -11.78 -6.45 -1.61
C PHE A 4 -13.13 -5.97 -1.06
N GLU A 5 -13.14 -4.79 -0.46
CA GLU A 5 -14.35 -4.02 -0.17
C GLU A 5 -14.26 -2.62 -0.81
N ILE A 6 -15.42 -2.08 -1.18
CA ILE A 6 -15.56 -0.71 -1.67
C ILE A 6 -16.55 0.01 -0.77
N ARG A 7 -16.17 1.21 -0.29
CA ARG A 7 -17.11 2.16 0.31
C ARG A 7 -17.18 3.36 -0.64
N PRO A 8 -18.19 3.45 -1.52
CA PRO A 8 -18.26 4.51 -2.51
C PRO A 8 -18.55 5.85 -1.84
N GLY A 9 -17.83 6.88 -2.26
CA GLY A 9 -18.04 8.26 -1.87
C GLY A 9 -18.38 9.17 -3.05
N ASP A 10 -18.57 10.45 -2.76
CA ASP A 10 -18.96 11.50 -3.71
C ASP A 10 -17.97 12.67 -3.81
N SER A 11 -16.77 12.53 -3.24
CA SER A 11 -15.63 13.44 -3.39
C SER A 11 -14.71 13.01 -4.55
N PRO A 12 -13.80 13.90 -5.02
CA PRO A 12 -12.81 13.54 -6.02
C PRO A 12 -11.67 12.63 -5.49
N VAL A 13 -11.68 12.24 -4.22
CA VAL A 13 -10.60 11.49 -3.57
C VAL A 13 -10.97 10.01 -3.40
N ILE A 14 -10.00 9.15 -3.73
CA ILE A 14 -10.05 7.71 -3.50
C ILE A 14 -8.91 7.35 -2.53
N LEU A 15 -9.24 6.70 -1.42
CA LEU A 15 -8.27 6.10 -0.51
C LEU A 15 -8.12 4.62 -0.88
N ALA A 16 -6.96 4.25 -1.43
CA ALA A 16 -6.63 2.86 -1.72
C ALA A 16 -5.83 2.27 -0.55
N MET A 17 -6.24 1.08 -0.10
CA MET A 17 -5.62 0.37 1.03
C MET A 17 -5.28 -1.07 0.59
N PRO A 18 -4.17 -1.27 -0.13
CA PRO A 18 -3.83 -2.57 -0.72
C PRO A 18 -3.28 -3.57 0.31
N HIS A 19 -2.88 -3.13 1.51
CA HIS A 19 -2.08 -3.95 2.45
C HIS A 19 -2.64 -4.07 3.87
N THR A 20 -3.88 -3.63 4.11
CA THR A 20 -4.55 -3.78 5.42
C THR A 20 -5.19 -5.16 5.63
N GLY A 21 -5.32 -5.96 4.57
CA GLY A 21 -5.98 -7.25 4.61
C GLY A 21 -5.18 -8.29 5.39
N THR A 22 -5.84 -9.07 6.23
CA THR A 22 -5.21 -10.15 7.01
C THR A 22 -5.71 -11.54 6.64
N TYR A 23 -6.64 -11.64 5.68
CA TYR A 23 -7.13 -12.94 5.23
C TYR A 23 -6.08 -13.69 4.43
N VAL A 24 -5.84 -14.95 4.81
CA VAL A 24 -5.01 -15.91 4.07
C VAL A 24 -5.81 -17.20 3.91
N PRO A 25 -5.97 -17.73 2.68
CA PRO A 25 -6.55 -19.06 2.47
C PRO A 25 -5.86 -20.14 3.31
N ARG A 26 -6.62 -21.11 3.83
CA ARG A 26 -6.11 -22.10 4.80
C ARG A 26 -4.92 -22.91 4.28
N ASP A 27 -4.98 -23.30 3.02
CA ASP A 27 -3.93 -24.02 2.29
C ASP A 27 -2.66 -23.19 2.13
N ILE A 28 -2.79 -21.89 1.84
CA ILE A 28 -1.67 -20.95 1.80
C ILE A 28 -1.09 -20.75 3.21
N PHE A 29 -1.93 -20.51 4.21
CA PHE A 29 -1.50 -20.28 5.59
C PHE A 29 -0.75 -21.48 6.17
N ALA A 30 -1.19 -22.70 5.88
CA ALA A 30 -0.53 -23.93 6.33
C ALA A 30 0.89 -24.12 5.73
N ARG A 31 1.20 -23.45 4.62
CA ARG A 31 2.52 -23.44 3.98
C ARG A 31 3.41 -22.28 4.43
N LEU A 32 2.89 -21.35 5.24
CA LEU A 32 3.71 -20.31 5.85
C LEU A 32 4.52 -20.88 7.03
N THR A 33 5.74 -20.39 7.20
CA THR A 33 6.55 -20.64 8.41
C THR A 33 5.82 -20.05 9.64
N PRO A 34 6.19 -20.44 10.87
CA PRO A 34 5.64 -19.82 12.07
C PRO A 34 5.76 -18.29 12.07
N LEU A 35 6.85 -17.77 11.48
CA LEU A 35 7.05 -16.34 11.24
C LEU A 35 6.05 -15.80 10.22
N GLY A 36 5.88 -16.43 9.07
CA GLY A 36 4.92 -15.97 8.06
C GLY A 36 3.47 -15.97 8.56
N GLN A 37 3.13 -16.88 9.47
CA GLN A 37 1.82 -16.93 10.13
C GLN A 37 1.54 -15.74 11.07
N THR A 38 2.56 -14.96 11.42
CA THR A 38 2.38 -13.73 12.22
C THR A 38 1.79 -12.56 11.42
N LEU A 39 1.89 -12.61 10.08
CA LEU A 39 1.41 -11.55 9.18
C LEU A 39 1.99 -10.15 9.52
N SER A 40 3.25 -10.13 9.99
CA SER A 40 3.94 -8.94 10.51
C SER A 40 4.04 -7.77 9.53
N ASP A 41 4.01 -8.05 8.23
CA ASP A 41 4.20 -7.06 7.16
C ASP A 41 2.86 -6.43 6.71
N THR A 42 1.79 -6.60 7.48
CA THR A 42 0.51 -5.89 7.32
C THR A 42 0.69 -4.40 7.61
N ASP A 43 0.00 -3.57 6.85
CA ASP A 43 -0.13 -2.14 7.10
C ASP A 43 -1.19 -1.92 8.19
N TRP A 44 -0.84 -2.26 9.43
CA TRP A 44 -1.77 -2.36 10.54
C TRP A 44 -2.51 -1.04 10.82
N HIS A 45 -3.84 -1.14 11.02
CA HIS A 45 -4.74 -0.06 11.43
C HIS A 45 -4.84 1.14 10.48
N ILE A 46 -4.31 1.06 9.25
CA ILE A 46 -4.50 2.13 8.25
C ILE A 46 -5.98 2.39 7.98
N GLU A 47 -6.81 1.35 7.93
CA GLU A 47 -8.26 1.52 7.76
C GLU A 47 -8.90 2.30 8.91
N ARG A 48 -8.43 2.08 10.15
CA ARG A 48 -8.91 2.78 11.35
C ARG A 48 -8.41 4.22 11.35
N LEU A 49 -7.13 4.42 11.03
CA LEU A 49 -6.48 5.73 11.03
C LEU A 49 -7.14 6.70 10.04
N TYR A 50 -7.54 6.21 8.86
CA TYR A 50 -8.18 7.03 7.83
C TYR A 50 -9.70 7.12 7.96
N GLU A 51 -10.32 6.35 8.87
CA GLU A 51 -11.76 6.30 9.01
C GLU A 51 -12.33 7.68 9.41
N GLY A 52 -13.27 8.19 8.60
CA GLY A 52 -13.96 9.45 8.89
C GLY A 52 -13.14 10.73 8.68
N LEU A 53 -11.85 10.66 8.34
CA LEU A 53 -11.01 11.85 8.15
C LEU A 53 -11.46 12.73 6.97
N LEU A 54 -11.97 12.10 5.90
CA LEU A 54 -12.48 12.79 4.72
C LEU A 54 -13.87 12.27 4.35
N PRO A 55 -14.95 12.93 4.81
CA PRO A 55 -16.31 12.61 4.39
C PRO A 55 -16.43 12.63 2.86
N GLY A 56 -17.08 11.61 2.30
CA GLY A 56 -17.27 11.49 0.85
C GLY A 56 -16.05 10.92 0.10
N ALA A 57 -14.94 10.58 0.76
CA ALA A 57 -13.88 9.80 0.12
C ALA A 57 -14.38 8.40 -0.26
N THR A 58 -14.01 7.95 -1.46
CA THR A 58 -14.20 6.54 -1.82
C THR A 58 -13.09 5.71 -1.19
N ILE A 59 -13.39 4.57 -0.59
CA ILE A 59 -12.39 3.64 -0.05
C ILE A 59 -12.39 2.37 -0.88
N VAL A 60 -11.21 1.91 -1.32
CA VAL A 60 -11.01 0.60 -1.96
C VAL A 60 -9.95 -0.17 -1.18
N ARG A 61 -10.36 -1.22 -0.49
CA ARG A 61 -9.50 -1.94 0.46
C ARG A 61 -9.37 -3.40 0.07
N ALA A 62 -8.13 -3.89 0.00
CA ALA A 62 -7.86 -5.32 -0.15
C ALA A 62 -8.11 -6.03 1.18
N LEU A 63 -8.77 -7.19 1.13
CA LEU A 63 -9.08 -7.99 2.33
C LEU A 63 -8.09 -9.15 2.53
N PHE A 64 -7.36 -9.53 1.49
CA PHE A 64 -6.31 -10.55 1.55
C PHE A 64 -4.97 -9.97 1.99
N HIS A 65 -4.15 -10.80 2.61
CA HIS A 65 -2.80 -10.42 3.05
C HIS A 65 -1.82 -10.38 1.88
N ARG A 66 -0.83 -9.49 1.95
CA ARG A 66 0.20 -9.32 0.91
C ARG A 66 1.06 -10.57 0.66
N TYR A 67 1.12 -11.49 1.62
CA TYR A 67 1.77 -12.80 1.45
C TYR A 67 0.98 -13.75 0.55
N VAL A 68 -0.34 -13.55 0.39
CA VAL A 68 -1.12 -14.24 -0.65
C VAL A 68 -0.63 -13.75 -2.01
N ILE A 69 -0.71 -12.44 -2.22
CA ILE A 69 -0.16 -11.69 -3.35
C ILE A 69 -0.15 -10.20 -2.99
N ASP A 70 0.89 -9.45 -3.34
CA ASP A 70 1.01 -8.03 -3.03
C ASP A 70 0.28 -7.19 -4.10
N ALA A 71 -0.82 -6.53 -3.71
CA ALA A 71 -1.65 -5.70 -4.58
C ALA A 71 -1.01 -4.35 -4.97
N ASN A 72 0.21 -4.05 -4.52
CA ASN A 72 0.98 -2.87 -4.92
C ASN A 72 2.30 -3.26 -5.61
N ARG A 73 2.35 -4.45 -6.23
CA ARG A 73 3.42 -4.93 -7.09
C ARG A 73 2.95 -5.10 -8.53
N ASP A 74 3.91 -4.99 -9.44
CA ASP A 74 3.67 -5.24 -10.85
C ASP A 74 3.21 -6.69 -11.07
N PRO A 75 2.08 -6.92 -11.77
CA PRO A 75 1.56 -8.27 -12.02
C PRO A 75 2.50 -9.14 -12.87
N SER A 76 3.45 -8.56 -13.60
CA SER A 76 4.50 -9.29 -14.31
C SER A 76 5.64 -9.76 -13.39
N GLY A 77 5.71 -9.25 -12.15
CA GLY A 77 6.80 -9.51 -11.22
C GLY A 77 8.03 -8.60 -11.39
N ALA A 78 8.00 -7.64 -12.30
CA ALA A 78 9.09 -6.69 -12.50
C ALA A 78 9.36 -5.84 -11.24
N SER A 79 10.63 -5.75 -10.82
CA SER A 79 11.01 -4.90 -9.68
C SER A 79 11.13 -3.43 -10.10
N LEU A 80 10.54 -2.57 -9.27
CA LEU A 80 10.57 -1.12 -9.43
C LEU A 80 11.83 -0.46 -8.87
N TYR A 81 12.64 -1.20 -8.10
CA TYR A 81 13.85 -0.68 -7.45
C TYR A 81 15.06 -1.59 -7.74
N PRO A 82 15.61 -1.56 -8.97
CA PRO A 82 16.77 -2.37 -9.33
C PRO A 82 17.95 -2.10 -8.38
N GLY A 83 18.57 -3.18 -7.88
CA GLY A 83 19.71 -3.08 -6.96
C GLY A 83 19.37 -2.77 -5.51
N GLN A 84 18.08 -2.67 -5.15
CA GLN A 84 17.63 -2.56 -3.76
C GLN A 84 16.86 -3.79 -3.32
N ASN A 85 16.95 -4.11 -2.03
CA ASN A 85 16.13 -5.15 -1.44
C ASN A 85 14.65 -4.75 -1.52
N THR A 86 13.84 -5.66 -2.06
CA THR A 86 12.39 -5.52 -2.21
C THR A 86 11.74 -6.88 -2.09
N THR A 87 10.48 -6.90 -1.69
CA THR A 87 9.63 -8.09 -1.79
C THR A 87 9.01 -8.20 -3.19
N GLY A 88 8.75 -9.42 -3.65
CA GLY A 88 8.14 -9.70 -4.96
C GLY A 88 6.61 -9.67 -4.95
N LEU A 89 6.00 -9.95 -6.10
CA LEU A 89 4.54 -10.06 -6.28
C LEU A 89 3.92 -11.08 -5.32
N VAL A 90 4.59 -12.21 -5.10
CA VAL A 90 4.37 -13.05 -3.93
C VAL A 90 5.65 -13.02 -3.10
N PRO A 91 5.65 -12.38 -1.91
CA PRO A 91 6.84 -12.30 -1.07
C PRO A 91 7.35 -13.69 -0.67
N LEU A 92 8.63 -13.97 -0.91
CA LEU A 92 9.29 -15.19 -0.44
C LEU A 92 9.94 -15.00 0.94
N THR A 93 10.27 -13.75 1.27
CA THR A 93 10.78 -13.33 2.57
C THR A 93 9.91 -12.23 3.16
N ASP A 94 9.94 -12.09 4.49
CA ASP A 94 9.41 -10.91 5.17
C ASP A 94 10.28 -9.67 4.90
N PHE A 95 9.91 -8.56 5.51
CA PHE A 95 10.68 -7.33 5.44
C PHE A 95 12.06 -7.39 6.11
N ASP A 96 12.33 -8.38 6.96
CA ASP A 96 13.66 -8.62 7.55
C ASP A 96 14.52 -9.59 6.71
N GLY A 97 14.03 -10.01 5.53
CA GLY A 97 14.72 -10.95 4.64
C GLY A 97 14.64 -12.41 5.11
N LYS A 98 13.75 -12.75 6.04
CA LYS A 98 13.58 -14.11 6.57
C LYS A 98 12.57 -14.91 5.75
N PRO A 99 12.79 -16.22 5.51
CA PRO A 99 11.90 -17.04 4.70
C PRO A 99 10.46 -17.14 5.25
N LEU A 100 9.48 -16.99 4.36
CA LEU A 100 8.05 -17.06 4.69
C LEU A 100 7.43 -18.43 4.46
N TRP A 101 8.04 -19.30 3.66
CA TRP A 101 7.40 -20.53 3.18
C TRP A 101 8.12 -21.79 3.64
N THR A 102 7.34 -22.82 3.98
CA THR A 102 7.83 -24.22 4.10
C THR A 102 7.79 -24.94 2.76
N GLY A 103 7.00 -24.43 1.81
CA GLY A 103 7.03 -24.78 0.40
C GLY A 103 6.60 -23.56 -0.44
N GLU A 104 7.53 -23.01 -1.21
CA GLU A 104 7.31 -21.81 -2.03
C GLU A 104 6.28 -22.04 -3.13
N PRO A 105 5.49 -21.02 -3.51
CA PRO A 105 4.54 -21.13 -4.60
C PRO A 105 5.24 -21.24 -5.95
N ASP A 106 4.74 -22.10 -6.82
CA ASP A 106 5.20 -22.14 -8.21
C ASP A 106 4.55 -21.05 -9.08
N ALA A 107 4.97 -20.97 -10.34
CA ALA A 107 4.46 -19.97 -11.28
C ALA A 107 2.97 -20.13 -11.60
N ALA A 108 2.43 -21.35 -11.60
CA ALA A 108 1.01 -21.59 -11.82
C ALA A 108 0.19 -21.12 -10.62
N GLU A 109 0.66 -21.40 -9.40
CA GLU A 109 0.04 -20.89 -8.17
C GLU A 109 0.05 -19.36 -8.11
N ILE A 110 1.15 -18.71 -8.51
CA ILE A 110 1.25 -17.24 -8.59
C ILE A 110 0.23 -16.69 -9.58
N GLU A 111 0.10 -17.31 -10.77
CA GLU A 111 -0.86 -16.89 -11.79
C GLU A 111 -2.32 -17.07 -11.35
N ASP A 112 -2.64 -18.15 -10.65
CA ASP A 112 -3.97 -18.37 -10.08
C ASP A 112 -4.28 -17.33 -9.00
N ARG A 113 -3.30 -16.98 -8.16
CA ARG A 113 -3.46 -15.90 -7.17
C ARG A 113 -3.65 -14.54 -7.83
N ARG A 114 -2.95 -14.27 -8.93
CA ARG A 114 -3.09 -13.04 -9.72
C ARG A 114 -4.53 -12.88 -10.21
N LYS A 115 -5.10 -13.93 -10.81
CA LYS A 115 -6.49 -13.95 -11.29
C LYS A 115 -7.54 -13.88 -10.17
N ALA A 116 -7.26 -14.51 -9.03
CA ALA A 116 -8.23 -14.61 -7.94
C ALA A 116 -8.26 -13.36 -7.02
N TRP A 117 -7.15 -12.65 -6.89
CA TRP A 117 -6.98 -11.61 -5.86
C TRP A 117 -6.51 -10.27 -6.44
N HIS A 118 -5.41 -10.27 -7.22
CA HIS A 118 -4.81 -9.05 -7.76
C HIS A 118 -5.68 -8.40 -8.85
N GLU A 119 -6.03 -9.16 -9.90
CA GLU A 119 -6.86 -8.65 -11.00
C GLU A 119 -8.23 -8.12 -10.51
N PRO A 120 -8.97 -8.81 -9.63
CA PRO A 120 -10.26 -8.29 -9.16
C PRO A 120 -10.13 -7.01 -8.33
N TYR A 121 -9.11 -6.90 -7.46
CA TYR A 121 -8.84 -5.67 -6.71
C TYR A 121 -8.55 -4.50 -7.66
N HIS A 122 -7.72 -4.72 -8.67
CA HIS A 122 -7.37 -3.66 -9.62
C HIS A 122 -8.48 -3.32 -10.62
N ALA A 123 -9.34 -4.28 -10.96
CA ALA A 123 -10.55 -4.01 -11.73
C ALA A 123 -11.50 -3.11 -10.94
N ALA A 124 -11.68 -3.37 -9.64
CA ALA A 124 -12.47 -2.52 -8.75
C ALA A 124 -11.88 -1.12 -8.59
N LEU A 125 -10.57 -1.03 -8.33
CA LEU A 125 -9.90 0.26 -8.19
C LEU A 125 -9.96 1.10 -9.48
N ALA A 126 -9.75 0.48 -10.64
CA ALA A 126 -9.86 1.14 -11.93
C ALA A 126 -11.29 1.66 -12.19
N ALA A 127 -12.31 0.87 -11.85
CA ALA A 127 -13.71 1.27 -12.00
C ALA A 127 -14.05 2.48 -11.11
N GLU A 128 -13.55 2.51 -9.87
CA GLU A 128 -13.76 3.65 -8.98
C GLU A 128 -13.01 4.91 -9.43
N ILE A 129 -11.78 4.77 -9.94
CA ILE A 129 -11.03 5.88 -10.56
C ILE A 129 -11.81 6.48 -11.72
N GLU A 130 -12.33 5.63 -12.62
CA GLU A 130 -13.14 6.09 -13.75
C GLU A 130 -14.42 6.78 -13.29
N ARG A 131 -15.14 6.17 -12.33
CA ARG A 131 -16.38 6.73 -11.77
C ARG A 131 -16.15 8.12 -11.17
N VAL A 132 -15.14 8.26 -10.32
CA VAL A 132 -14.79 9.52 -9.65
C VAL A 132 -14.36 10.56 -10.68
N ARG A 133 -13.47 10.20 -11.62
CA ARG A 133 -13.03 11.10 -12.69
C ARG A 133 -14.21 11.57 -13.54
N SER A 134 -15.07 10.66 -13.98
CA SER A 134 -16.26 10.98 -14.78
C SER A 134 -17.22 11.93 -14.05
N ARG A 135 -17.33 11.83 -12.73
CA ARG A 135 -18.20 12.69 -11.92
C ARG A 135 -17.61 14.08 -11.68
N HIS A 136 -16.31 14.18 -11.43
CA HIS A 136 -15.66 15.41 -10.96
C HIS A 136 -14.78 16.10 -12.00
N GLY A 137 -14.54 15.45 -13.15
CA GLY A 137 -13.51 15.84 -14.11
C GLY A 137 -12.08 15.54 -13.65
N ILE A 138 -11.92 14.93 -12.47
CA ILE A 138 -10.63 14.63 -11.82
C ILE A 138 -10.79 13.47 -10.84
N ALA A 139 -9.75 12.65 -10.70
CA ALA A 139 -9.62 11.69 -9.62
C ALA A 139 -8.27 11.86 -8.92
N VAL A 140 -8.29 11.89 -7.58
CA VAL A 140 -7.09 11.90 -6.75
C VAL A 140 -7.02 10.59 -5.99
N LEU A 141 -6.14 9.70 -6.43
CA LEU A 141 -5.83 8.44 -5.77
C LEU A 141 -4.79 8.68 -4.69
N TYR A 142 -5.17 8.49 -3.44
CA TYR A 142 -4.29 8.51 -2.29
C TYR A 142 -4.07 7.07 -1.83
N ASP A 143 -2.87 6.55 -2.10
CA ASP A 143 -2.45 5.18 -1.81
C ASP A 143 -1.91 5.16 -0.38
N CYS A 144 -2.67 4.55 0.54
CA CYS A 144 -2.44 4.60 2.00
C CYS A 144 -1.62 3.39 2.45
N HIS A 145 -0.46 3.65 3.05
CA HIS A 145 0.48 2.62 3.52
C HIS A 145 1.04 2.91 4.90
N SER A 146 1.47 1.86 5.58
CA SER A 146 2.38 1.97 6.73
C SER A 146 3.36 0.81 6.80
N ILE A 147 4.54 1.08 7.34
CA ILE A 147 5.59 0.09 7.53
C ILE A 147 6.35 0.34 8.83
N ARG A 148 6.93 -0.70 9.43
CA ARG A 148 7.80 -0.57 10.62
C ARG A 148 8.90 0.48 10.37
N SER A 149 9.18 1.28 11.37
CA SER A 149 10.09 2.43 11.27
C SER A 149 11.56 2.03 11.14
N GLU A 150 11.94 0.83 11.57
CA GLU A 150 13.31 0.30 11.48
C GLU A 150 13.32 -1.07 10.80
N ILE A 151 13.81 -1.12 9.57
CA ILE A 151 13.95 -2.36 8.79
C ILE A 151 15.31 -2.34 8.05
N PRO A 152 16.40 -2.76 8.73
CA PRO A 152 17.75 -2.70 8.17
C PRO A 152 17.91 -3.44 6.83
N PHE A 153 17.08 -4.46 6.57
CA PHE A 153 17.09 -5.17 5.30
C PHE A 153 16.59 -4.31 4.13
N LEU A 154 15.69 -3.35 4.36
CA LEU A 154 15.08 -2.52 3.31
C LEU A 154 15.69 -1.12 3.22
N PHE A 155 16.14 -0.54 4.34
CA PHE A 155 16.72 0.80 4.42
C PHE A 155 17.56 0.98 5.69
N GLU A 156 18.49 1.92 5.66
CA GLU A 156 19.33 2.27 6.81
C GLU A 156 18.62 3.25 7.75
N GLY A 157 18.81 3.05 9.06
CA GLY A 157 18.30 3.94 10.10
C GLY A 157 16.78 3.88 10.27
N THR A 158 16.25 4.93 10.90
CA THR A 158 14.81 5.08 11.16
C THR A 158 14.15 5.83 10.02
N LEU A 159 13.04 5.29 9.50
CA LEU A 159 12.23 5.91 8.47
C LEU A 159 11.65 7.25 8.98
N PRO A 160 11.60 8.31 8.16
CA PRO A 160 10.81 9.49 8.46
C PRO A 160 9.34 9.13 8.72
N ASP A 161 8.64 9.95 9.50
CA ASP A 161 7.28 9.63 9.94
C ASP A 161 6.27 9.66 8.79
N LEU A 162 6.41 10.63 7.88
CA LEU A 162 5.54 10.85 6.72
C LEU A 162 6.35 10.78 5.41
N ASN A 163 6.20 9.72 4.62
CA ASN A 163 6.95 9.53 3.37
C ASN A 163 6.00 9.66 2.17
N ILE A 164 6.19 10.73 1.40
CA ILE A 164 5.34 11.07 0.25
C ILE A 164 5.98 10.48 -1.01
N GLY A 165 5.24 9.68 -1.76
CA GLY A 165 5.67 9.10 -3.03
C GLY A 165 4.89 9.63 -4.23
N THR A 166 5.56 10.24 -5.20
CA THR A 166 4.97 10.78 -6.44
C THR A 166 5.69 10.33 -7.72
N ASP A 167 6.53 9.31 -7.58
CA ASP A 167 7.50 8.82 -8.56
C ASP A 167 8.40 9.93 -9.12
N GLY A 168 8.86 10.83 -8.24
CA GLY A 168 9.65 11.99 -8.66
C GLY A 168 8.82 13.02 -9.44
N GLY A 169 7.55 13.19 -9.08
CA GLY A 169 6.63 14.16 -9.67
C GLY A 169 5.93 13.69 -10.95
N ARG A 170 5.97 12.39 -11.28
CA ARG A 170 5.34 11.82 -12.49
C ARG A 170 3.89 11.40 -12.27
N THR A 171 3.51 10.99 -11.07
CA THR A 171 2.17 10.42 -10.82
C THR A 171 1.12 11.48 -10.50
N CYS A 172 1.51 12.73 -10.24
CA CYS A 172 0.59 13.82 -9.96
C CYS A 172 1.12 15.16 -10.49
N ALA A 173 0.22 16.13 -10.70
CA ALA A 173 0.65 17.48 -11.04
C ALA A 173 1.31 18.14 -9.82
N ARG A 174 2.30 19.00 -10.07
CA ARG A 174 3.15 19.63 -9.03
C ARG A 174 2.36 20.28 -7.89
N ARG A 175 1.22 20.92 -8.19
CA ARG A 175 0.35 21.54 -7.18
C ARG A 175 -0.15 20.56 -6.09
N PHE A 176 -0.34 19.29 -6.41
CA PHE A 176 -0.78 18.28 -5.44
C PHE A 176 0.38 17.83 -4.56
N GLU A 177 1.55 17.57 -5.17
CA GLU A 177 2.80 17.27 -4.46
C GLU A 177 3.17 18.39 -3.48
N ASP A 178 3.15 19.65 -3.93
CA ASP A 178 3.47 20.81 -3.11
C ASP A 178 2.46 20.98 -1.97
N ALA A 179 1.16 20.75 -2.22
CA ALA A 179 0.12 20.87 -1.20
C ALA A 179 0.31 19.83 -0.07
N VAL A 180 0.50 18.55 -0.42
CA VAL A 180 0.73 17.48 0.58
C VAL A 180 2.02 17.75 1.35
N THR A 181 3.11 18.05 0.65
CA THR A 181 4.40 18.33 1.29
C THR A 181 4.31 19.51 2.25
N ALA A 182 3.63 20.59 1.86
CA ALA A 182 3.45 21.76 2.72
C ALA A 182 2.53 21.50 3.93
N ILE A 183 1.62 20.52 3.87
CA ILE A 183 0.83 20.10 5.03
C ILE A 183 1.69 19.29 5.99
N CYS A 184 2.47 18.32 5.48
CA CYS A 184 3.40 17.51 6.27
C CYS A 184 4.47 18.37 6.95
N ALA A 185 5.03 19.36 6.24
CA ALA A 185 6.03 20.28 6.78
C ALA A 185 5.53 21.17 7.93
N ARG A 186 4.21 21.29 8.10
CA ARG A 186 3.58 22.05 9.19
C ARG A 186 3.24 21.20 10.41
N GLN A 187 3.42 19.87 10.34
CA GLN A 187 3.15 19.00 11.48
C GLN A 187 4.35 19.03 12.43
N GLU A 188 4.25 19.84 13.48
CA GLU A 188 5.26 19.87 14.53
C GLU A 188 5.40 18.49 15.19
N GLY A 189 6.63 18.05 15.39
CA GLY A 189 6.92 16.74 16.00
C GLY A 189 6.93 15.55 15.03
N LEU A 190 6.50 15.72 13.77
CA LEU A 190 6.60 14.68 12.75
C LEU A 190 7.64 15.04 11.68
N THR A 191 8.52 14.09 11.39
CA THR A 191 9.46 14.16 10.28
C THR A 191 8.78 13.78 8.97
N HIS A 192 9.25 14.33 7.85
CA HIS A 192 8.69 14.00 6.55
C HIS A 192 9.76 13.99 5.46
N ILE A 193 9.48 13.28 4.38
CA ILE A 193 10.31 13.27 3.18
C ILE A 193 9.47 13.10 1.92
N LEU A 194 9.87 13.77 0.85
CA LEU A 194 9.29 13.60 -0.49
C LEU A 194 10.22 12.74 -1.34
N ASN A 195 9.69 11.67 -1.92
CA ASN A 195 10.38 10.73 -2.81
C ASN A 195 11.70 10.19 -2.20
N GLY A 196 11.66 9.85 -0.90
CA GLY A 196 12.76 9.20 -0.18
C GLY A 196 12.90 7.72 -0.55
N ARG A 197 12.87 6.82 0.45
CA ARG A 197 12.90 5.37 0.23
C ARG A 197 11.67 4.87 -0.54
N PHE A 198 10.50 5.41 -0.21
CA PHE A 198 9.22 5.09 -0.82
C PHE A 198 8.84 6.20 -1.79
N LYS A 199 9.04 5.94 -3.09
CA LYS A 199 8.77 6.91 -4.15
C LYS A 199 7.40 6.75 -4.78
N GLY A 200 6.57 5.83 -4.29
CA GLY A 200 5.36 5.37 -4.97
C GLY A 200 5.52 3.94 -5.49
N GLY A 201 4.57 3.08 -5.14
CA GLY A 201 4.48 1.68 -5.55
C GLY A 201 3.97 1.51 -6.97
N TRP A 202 3.54 0.29 -7.29
CA TRP A 202 3.00 0.00 -8.62
C TRP A 202 1.67 0.72 -8.86
N THR A 203 0.77 0.72 -7.89
CA THR A 203 -0.55 1.37 -7.95
C THR A 203 -0.45 2.83 -8.36
N THR A 204 0.39 3.62 -7.66
CA THR A 204 0.54 5.04 -8.00
C THR A 204 1.15 5.26 -9.38
N ARG A 205 2.16 4.48 -9.77
CA ARG A 205 2.79 4.56 -11.10
C ARG A 205 1.87 4.11 -12.23
N HIS A 206 1.02 3.12 -11.97
CA HIS A 206 0.12 2.56 -12.96
C HIS A 206 -1.09 3.47 -13.22
N TYR A 207 -1.66 4.05 -12.17
CA TYR A 207 -2.88 4.86 -12.29
C TYR A 207 -2.62 6.36 -12.37
N GLY A 208 -1.48 6.85 -11.90
CA GLY A 208 -1.10 8.26 -11.99
C GLY A 208 -0.88 8.68 -13.45
N ARG A 209 -1.89 9.35 -14.01
CA ARG A 209 -1.92 9.90 -15.37
C ARG A 209 -2.37 11.37 -15.28
N PRO A 210 -1.48 12.28 -14.82
CA PRO A 210 -1.86 13.67 -14.53
C PRO A 210 -2.39 14.42 -15.77
N GLU A 211 -1.94 14.04 -16.96
CA GLU A 211 -2.43 14.52 -18.26
C GLU A 211 -3.88 14.11 -18.56
N GLU A 212 -4.37 13.05 -17.92
CA GLU A 212 -5.77 12.57 -17.99
C GLU A 212 -6.60 12.98 -16.76
N ASN A 213 -6.10 13.93 -15.94
CA ASN A 213 -6.70 14.33 -14.65
C ASN A 213 -6.87 13.17 -13.65
N VAL A 214 -5.98 12.18 -13.68
CA VAL A 214 -5.84 11.17 -12.62
C VAL A 214 -4.52 11.40 -11.91
N HIS A 215 -4.57 11.87 -10.66
CA HIS A 215 -3.39 12.13 -9.87
C HIS A 215 -3.26 11.07 -8.79
N ALA A 216 -2.07 10.48 -8.64
CA ALA A 216 -1.81 9.48 -7.62
C ALA A 216 -0.66 9.90 -6.70
N ILE A 217 -0.85 9.74 -5.39
CA ILE A 217 0.14 10.02 -4.35
C ILE A 217 0.15 8.83 -3.39
N GLN A 218 1.33 8.33 -3.05
CA GLN A 218 1.49 7.40 -1.94
C GLN A 218 1.81 8.18 -0.67
N MET A 219 1.16 7.79 0.42
CA MET A 219 1.59 8.15 1.76
C MET A 219 2.00 6.87 2.49
N GLU A 220 3.28 6.80 2.83
CA GLU A 220 3.84 5.73 3.63
C GLU A 220 4.19 6.27 5.01
N LEU A 221 3.46 5.79 6.01
CA LEU A 221 3.65 6.17 7.41
C LEU A 221 4.63 5.22 8.09
N ALA A 222 5.55 5.75 8.89
CA ALA A 222 6.24 4.92 9.88
C ALA A 222 5.21 4.42 10.91
N GLN A 223 5.12 3.13 11.17
CA GLN A 223 4.08 2.55 12.03
C GLN A 223 4.08 3.12 13.46
N LYS A 224 5.25 3.51 13.99
CA LYS A 224 5.39 4.22 15.28
C LYS A 224 4.58 5.52 15.41
N THR A 225 4.05 6.05 14.31
CA THR A 225 3.18 7.25 14.31
C THR A 225 1.77 7.00 14.84
N HIS A 226 1.33 5.74 14.85
CA HIS A 226 -0.03 5.35 15.24
C HIS A 226 -0.10 3.99 15.93
N LEU A 227 1.03 3.30 16.12
CA LEU A 227 1.11 2.07 16.89
C LEU A 227 1.87 2.31 18.19
N ALA A 228 1.33 1.79 19.29
CA ALA A 228 2.01 1.75 20.57
C ALA A 228 3.23 0.80 20.54
N SER A 229 3.24 -0.16 19.60
CA SER A 229 4.33 -1.10 19.36
C SER A 229 4.34 -1.57 17.91
N GLU A 230 5.49 -1.50 17.25
CA GLU A 230 5.75 -2.04 15.90
C GLU A 230 6.07 -3.55 15.91
N ALA A 231 5.60 -4.25 16.93
CA ALA A 231 5.70 -5.68 17.12
C ALA A 231 4.37 -6.25 17.62
N LEU A 232 4.15 -7.56 17.43
CA LEU A 232 2.95 -8.26 17.87
C LEU A 232 2.55 -7.85 19.30
N PRO A 233 1.27 -7.49 19.54
CA PRO A 233 0.13 -7.67 18.64
C PRO A 233 -0.13 -6.49 17.67
N PHE A 234 0.84 -5.59 17.46
CA PHE A 234 0.69 -4.34 16.68
C PHE A 234 -0.45 -3.47 17.23
N ALA A 235 -0.40 -3.19 18.53
CA ALA A 235 -1.44 -2.41 19.19
C ALA A 235 -1.46 -0.96 18.66
N TYR A 236 -2.66 -0.46 18.37
CA TYR A 236 -2.88 0.95 18.01
C TYR A 236 -2.57 1.86 19.20
N ASP A 237 -2.00 3.04 18.93
CA ASP A 237 -1.81 4.11 19.91
C ASP A 237 -3.02 5.05 19.85
N GLU A 238 -3.82 5.08 20.93
CA GLU A 238 -5.12 5.79 20.99
C GLU A 238 -5.00 7.32 20.94
#